data_AF-A0A380FIE7-F1
#
_entry.id   AF-A0A380FIE7-F1
#
_cell.length_a   1.000
_cell.length_b   1.000
_cell.length_c   1.000
_cell.angle_alpha   90.00
_cell.angle_beta   90.00
_cell.angle_gamma   90.00
#
_symmetry.space_group_name_H-M   'P 1'
#
loop_
_entity.id
_entity.type
_entity.pdbx_description
1 polymer ?
#
loop_
_entity_poly.entity_id
_entity_poly.type
_entity_poly.pdbx_seq_one_letter_code
_entity_poly.pdbx_strand_id
1 'polypeptide(L)'
;MILGRVTYETASDKQAMDALVSFTKAEGIIPAIESAHALSYVESLAPKMSKDEILVVTVSGRGDKDMETIRNYMQQGGDNNE
;
A
#
# COMPACT_ATOMS: atom_id res chain seq x y z
N MET A 1 -5.51 -14.06 10.60
CA MET A 1 -6.45 -15.12 11.08
C MET A 1 -7.09 -15.77 9.86
N ILE A 2 -7.08 -17.11 9.74
CA ILE A 2 -7.68 -17.83 8.60
C ILE A 2 -9.05 -18.35 9.05
N LEU A 3 -10.12 -17.86 8.43
CA LEU A 3 -11.50 -18.30 8.68
C LEU A 3 -12.05 -19.09 7.50
N GLY A 4 -11.35 -20.16 7.06
CA GLY A 4 -11.77 -21.14 6.04
C GLY A 4 -12.02 -20.63 4.61
N ARG A 5 -12.36 -19.34 4.44
CA ARG A 5 -12.74 -18.68 3.18
C ARG A 5 -11.98 -17.38 2.96
N VAL A 6 -11.57 -16.70 4.03
CA VAL A 6 -10.82 -15.44 3.97
C VAL A 6 -9.60 -15.52 4.89
N THR A 7 -8.49 -15.00 4.39
CA THR A 7 -7.28 -14.74 5.17
C THR A 7 -7.21 -13.26 5.46
N TYR A 8 -7.12 -12.91 6.74
CA TYR A 8 -6.94 -11.54 7.19
C TYR A 8 -5.49 -11.30 7.59
N GLU A 9 -4.94 -10.24 7.02
CA GLU A 9 -3.57 -9.76 7.22
C GLU A 9 -3.60 -8.32 7.71
N THR A 10 -2.48 -7.87 8.28
CA THR A 10 -2.33 -6.52 8.83
C THR A 10 -1.15 -5.82 8.20
N ALA A 11 -1.29 -4.53 7.95
CA ALA A 11 -0.20 -3.65 7.56
C ALA A 11 -0.08 -2.52 8.59
N SER A 12 1.15 -2.17 8.93
CA SER A 12 1.45 -0.95 9.69
C SER A 12 1.32 0.29 8.80
N ASP A 13 1.14 1.44 9.43
CA ASP A 13 1.11 2.75 8.73
C ASP A 13 2.34 2.93 7.84
N LYS A 14 3.53 2.54 8.33
CA LYS A 14 4.76 2.60 7.53
C LYS A 14 4.68 1.77 6.26
N GLN A 15 4.23 0.52 6.36
CA GLN A 15 4.10 -0.36 5.20
C GLN A 15 3.08 0.17 4.19
N ALA A 16 1.94 0.67 4.68
CA ALA A 16 0.94 1.29 3.82
C ALA A 16 1.51 2.53 3.10
N MET A 17 2.22 3.40 3.82
CA MET A 17 2.80 4.62 3.24
C MET A 17 3.92 4.30 2.24
N ASP A 18 4.81 3.36 2.55
CA ASP A 18 5.86 2.94 1.62
C ASP A 18 5.24 2.38 0.32
N ALA A 19 4.22 1.52 0.43
CA ALA A 19 3.51 0.96 -0.71
C ALA A 19 2.75 2.02 -1.51
N LEU A 20 2.14 3.02 -0.84
CA LEU A 20 1.51 4.16 -1.51
C LEU A 20 2.50 4.88 -2.41
N VAL A 21 3.70 5.19 -1.89
CA VAL A 21 4.74 5.91 -2.62
C VAL A 21 5.28 5.08 -3.78
N SER A 22 5.58 3.81 -3.52
CA SER A 22 6.05 2.83 -4.51
C SER A 22 5.06 2.72 -5.67
N PHE A 23 3.79 2.43 -5.36
CA PHE A 23 2.72 2.31 -6.34
C PHE A 23 2.48 3.59 -7.12
N THR A 24 2.47 4.75 -6.45
CA THR A 24 2.28 6.05 -7.13
C THR A 24 3.40 6.33 -8.12
N LYS A 25 4.66 6.01 -7.76
CA LYS A 25 5.80 6.19 -8.65
C LYS A 25 5.79 5.23 -9.84
N ALA A 26 5.31 4.01 -9.64
CA ALA A 26 5.25 2.99 -10.68
C ALA A 26 4.08 3.22 -11.66
N GLU A 27 2.89 3.49 -11.14
CA GLU A 27 1.63 3.46 -11.90
C GLU A 27 1.04 4.85 -12.18
N GLY A 28 1.55 5.91 -11.54
CA GLY A 28 1.03 7.27 -11.70
C GLY A 28 -0.35 7.51 -11.07
N ILE A 29 -0.83 6.58 -10.24
CA ILE A 29 -2.10 6.66 -9.53
C ILE A 29 -1.80 6.94 -8.05
N ILE A 30 -2.45 7.95 -7.47
CA ILE A 30 -2.37 8.23 -6.02
C ILE A 30 -3.55 7.52 -5.32
N PRO A 31 -3.34 6.36 -4.68
CA PRO A 31 -4.41 5.64 -4.00
C PRO A 31 -4.76 6.32 -2.68
N ALA A 32 -5.96 6.04 -2.17
CA ALA A 32 -6.30 6.35 -0.77
C ALA A 32 -5.40 5.57 0.20
N ILE A 33 -5.17 6.10 1.41
CA ILE A 33 -4.34 5.44 2.42
C ILE A 33 -4.90 4.06 2.79
N GLU A 34 -6.22 3.89 2.83
CA GLU A 34 -6.85 2.59 3.08
C GLU A 34 -6.58 1.59 1.97
N SER A 35 -6.51 2.04 0.71
CA SER A 35 -6.13 1.19 -0.43
C SER A 35 -4.66 0.80 -0.37
N ALA A 36 -3.80 1.67 0.16
CA ALA A 36 -2.38 1.39 0.30
C ALA A 36 -2.08 0.25 1.28
N HIS A 37 -2.97 -0.01 2.25
CA HIS A 37 -2.87 -1.20 3.10
C HIS A 37 -2.95 -2.49 2.27
N ALA A 38 -3.88 -2.57 1.31
CA ALA A 38 -3.96 -3.73 0.41
C ALA A 38 -2.73 -3.84 -0.49
N LEU A 39 -2.25 -2.71 -1.04
CA LEU A 39 -1.05 -2.66 -1.88
C LEU A 39 0.21 -3.11 -1.12
N SER A 40 0.35 -2.76 0.16
CA SER A 40 1.48 -3.22 0.97
C SER A 40 1.50 -4.75 1.12
N TYR A 41 0.32 -5.39 1.17
CA TYR A 41 0.24 -6.84 1.19
C TYR A 41 0.63 -7.44 -0.17
N VAL A 42 0.23 -6.80 -1.27
CA VAL A 42 0.60 -7.21 -2.64
C VAL A 42 2.12 -7.27 -2.79
N GLU A 43 2.86 -6.27 -2.31
CA GLU A 43 4.34 -6.25 -2.39
C GLU A 43 4.98 -7.46 -1.68
N SER A 44 4.33 -7.99 -0.64
CA SER A 44 4.80 -9.17 0.10
C SER A 44 4.31 -10.51 -0.47
N LEU A 45 3.15 -10.51 -1.14
CA LEU A 45 2.48 -11.71 -1.65
C LEU A 45 2.91 -12.01 -3.08
N ALA A 46 2.92 -11.02 -3.97
CA ALA A 46 3.20 -11.20 -5.38
C ALA A 46 4.54 -11.91 -5.67
N PRO A 47 5.65 -11.65 -4.94
CA PRO A 47 6.90 -12.39 -5.15
C PRO A 47 6.84 -13.89 -4.81
N LYS A 48 5.82 -14.32 -4.06
CA LYS A 48 5.60 -15.72 -3.65
C LYS A 48 4.64 -16.46 -4.59
N MET A 49 3.97 -15.73 -5.49
CA MET A 49 3.04 -16.29 -6.47
C MET A 49 3.81 -16.83 -7.67
N SER A 50 3.25 -17.84 -8.33
CA SER A 50 3.70 -18.27 -9.65
C SER A 50 3.38 -17.21 -10.70
N LYS A 51 4.11 -17.21 -11.82
CA LYS A 51 3.92 -16.21 -12.89
C LYS A 51 2.57 -16.29 -13.59
N ASP A 52 1.87 -17.42 -13.44
CA ASP A 52 0.63 -17.72 -14.14
C ASP A 52 -0.60 -17.36 -13.29
N GLU A 53 -0.39 -17.07 -12.00
CA GLU A 53 -1.44 -16.63 -11.09
C GLU A 53 -1.77 -15.15 -11.29
N ILE A 54 -3.07 -14.84 -11.27
CA ILE A 54 -3.58 -13.47 -11.41
C ILE A 54 -4.02 -12.95 -10.05
N LEU A 55 -3.48 -11.80 -9.64
CA LEU A 55 -3.89 -11.09 -8.44
C LEU A 55 -4.79 -9.90 -8.79
N VAL A 56 -5.99 -9.86 -8.23
CA VAL A 56 -6.91 -8.72 -8.38
C VAL A 56 -6.93 -7.93 -7.07
N VAL A 57 -6.67 -6.63 -7.17
CA VAL A 57 -6.59 -5.73 -6.02
C VAL A 57 -7.67 -4.66 -6.14
N THR A 58 -8.40 -4.43 -5.05
CA THR A 58 -9.39 -3.35 -4.99
C THR A 58 -8.71 -2.06 -4.53
N VAL A 59 -8.67 -1.07 -5.41
CA VAL A 59 -8.33 0.32 -5.04
C VAL A 59 -9.64 1.03 -4.74
N SER A 60 -9.99 1.09 -3.46
CA SER A 60 -11.30 1.57 -2.97
C SER A 60 -11.51 3.07 -3.11
N GLY A 61 -10.44 3.85 -3.24
CA GLY A 61 -10.51 5.30 -3.30
C GLY A 61 -9.24 5.96 -3.83
N ARG A 62 -9.35 7.27 -4.05
CA ARG A 62 -8.28 8.16 -4.52
C ARG A 62 -7.71 8.99 -3.38
N GLY A 63 -6.40 9.25 -3.42
CA GLY A 63 -5.66 9.93 -2.35
C GLY A 63 -5.79 11.46 -2.33
N ASP A 64 -6.63 12.08 -3.17
CA ASP A 64 -6.80 13.55 -3.21
C ASP A 64 -7.11 14.16 -1.84
N LYS A 65 -7.90 13.45 -1.01
CA LYS A 65 -8.29 13.90 0.34
C LYS A 65 -7.16 13.74 1.37
N ASP A 66 -6.21 12.86 1.08
CA ASP A 66 -5.17 12.42 2.02
C ASP A 66 -3.83 13.12 1.78
N MET A 67 -3.77 14.05 0.81
CA MET A 67 -2.53 14.69 0.37
C MET A 67 -1.79 15.41 1.50
N GLU A 68 -2.50 16.03 2.44
CA GLU A 68 -1.88 16.67 3.60
C GLU A 68 -1.21 15.64 4.52
N THR A 69 -1.91 14.55 4.83
CA THR A 69 -1.38 13.43 5.62
C THR A 69 -0.17 12.80 4.95
N ILE A 70 -0.25 12.53 3.65
CA ILE A 70 0.84 11.95 2.85
C ILE A 70 2.06 12.87 2.89
N ARG A 71 1.86 14.18 2.67
CA ARG A 71 2.94 15.16 2.72
C ARG A 71 3.59 15.23 4.10
N ASN A 72 2.79 15.31 5.16
CA ASN A 72 3.31 15.38 6.52
C ASN A 72 4.13 14.14 6.88
N TYR A 73 3.67 12.96 6.47
CA TYR A 73 4.41 11.71 6.65
C TYR A 73 5.74 11.71 5.89
N MET A 74 5.76 12.17 4.64
CA MET A 74 7.00 12.28 3.85
C MET A 74 8.00 13.27 4.46
N GLN A 75 7.52 14.37 5.05
CA GLN A 75 8.38 15.35 5.70
C GLN A 75 9.00 14.81 7.00
N GLN A 76 8.23 14.09 7.80
CA GLN A 76 8.74 13.45 9.03
C GLN A 76 9.73 12.32 8.75
N GLY A 77 9.58 11.61 7.63
CA GLY A 77 10.56 10.61 7.17
C GLY A 77 11.85 11.20 6.61
N GLY A 78 11.84 12.48 6.19
CA GLY A 78 13.00 13.18 5.63
C GLY A 78 14.02 13.67 6.66
N ASP A 79 13.63 13.84 7.91
CA ASP A 79 14.49 14.32 9.01
C ASP A 79 15.40 13.23 9.62
N ASN A 80 15.31 11.98 9.17
CA ASN A 80 16.12 10.86 9.69
C ASN A 80 17.27 10.43 8.75
N ASN A 81 17.57 11.23 7.71
CA ASN A 81 18.67 10.99 6.76
C ASN A 81 19.52 12.26 6.53
N GLU A 82 19.88 12.95 7.62
CA GLU A 82 21.06 13.82 7.67
C GLU A 82 22.11 13.26 8.63
#